data_AF-A0A970RX75-F1
#
_entry.id   AF-A0A970RX75-F1
#
_cell.length_a   1.000
_cell.length_b   1.000
_cell.length_c   1.000
_cell.angle_alpha   90.00
_cell.angle_beta   90.00
_cell.angle_gamma   90.00
#
_symmetry.space_group_name_H-M   'P 1'
#
loop_
_entity.id
_entity.type
_entity.pdbx_description
1 polymer ?
#
loop_
_entity_poly.entity_id
_entity_poly.type
_entity_poly.pdbx_seq_one_letter_code
_entity_poly.pdbx_strand_id
1 'polypeptide(L)'
;MKTRNKKSKIFRDGQTPEMDQVIDHLKSLDTKNRRLMFRMFIFYLIIALVYIGLMIFDPGPDLVSENRIIYLSYILIFIVSALFFRYHYRKTYRVDYTAPVLKMLEAARDRHRFMKPGKVWFVLFLVIACDVIVTWVMLDSSWFIGWSLLLKIVVIQLSYFAIMALSLLVGFLIWRRKSRPLVRNLTRIIEELRRDETGSLGS
;
A
#
# COMPACT_ATOMS: atom_id res chain seq x y z
N MET A 1 35.46 7.87 12.94
CA MET A 1 34.33 8.12 12.02
C MET A 1 33.02 8.06 12.82
N LYS A 2 32.53 9.20 13.33
CA LYS A 2 31.34 9.27 14.21
C LYS A 2 30.07 9.04 13.38
N THR A 3 29.34 7.95 13.65
CA THR A 3 28.00 7.70 13.12
C THR A 3 27.05 8.78 13.64
N ARG A 4 26.79 9.79 12.80
CA ARG A 4 25.82 10.87 13.07
C ARG A 4 24.45 10.21 13.25
N ASN A 5 23.99 10.14 14.49
CA ASN A 5 22.68 9.62 14.86
C ASN A 5 21.59 10.52 14.26
N LYS A 6 21.24 10.27 12.99
CA LYS A 6 20.25 11.02 12.21
C LYS A 6 18.86 10.59 12.68
N LYS A 7 18.47 11.00 13.91
CA LYS A 7 17.08 10.95 14.35
C LYS A 7 16.26 11.62 13.25
N SER A 8 15.36 10.87 12.63
CA SER A 8 14.45 11.42 11.61
C SER A 8 13.60 12.49 12.28
N LYS A 9 14.00 13.77 12.17
CA LYS A 9 13.19 14.89 12.59
C LYS A 9 11.90 14.81 11.78
N ILE A 10 10.82 14.42 12.44
CA ILE A 10 9.47 14.60 11.92
C ILE A 10 9.30 16.11 11.90
N PHE A 11 9.17 16.71 10.72
CA PHE A 11 8.89 18.15 10.61
C PHE A 11 7.63 18.45 11.43
N ARG A 12 7.77 19.27 12.47
CA ARG A 12 6.61 19.77 13.23
C ARG A 12 5.86 20.75 12.32
N ASP A 13 4.53 20.67 12.32
CA ASP A 13 3.68 21.65 11.61
C ASP A 13 4.12 23.06 12.03
N GLY A 14 4.52 23.91 11.07
CA GLY A 14 4.93 25.31 11.29
C GLY A 14 6.42 25.63 11.15
N GLN A 15 7.32 24.66 10.97
CA GLN A 15 8.73 24.94 10.65
C GLN A 15 8.96 24.99 9.14
N THR A 16 9.80 25.92 8.67
CA THR A 16 10.33 25.99 7.29
C THR A 16 11.68 25.28 7.23
N PRO A 17 11.70 23.96 6.96
CA PRO A 17 12.96 23.26 6.79
C PRO A 17 13.69 23.74 5.54
N GLU A 18 15.02 23.84 5.63
CA GLU A 18 15.87 24.08 4.47
C GLU A 18 15.69 22.97 3.42
N MET A 19 15.84 23.33 2.14
CA MET A 19 15.65 22.44 0.99
C MET A 19 16.41 21.11 1.15
N ASP A 20 17.67 21.17 1.60
CA ASP A 20 18.52 20.00 1.80
C ASP A 20 17.95 19.02 2.84
N GLN A 21 17.33 19.55 3.89
CA GLN A 21 16.71 18.73 4.93
C GLN A 21 15.46 18.02 4.39
N VAL A 22 14.68 18.70 3.53
CA VAL A 22 13.50 18.12 2.87
C VAL A 22 13.92 17.02 1.89
N ILE A 23 14.95 17.25 1.08
CA ILE A 23 15.49 16.27 0.12
C ILE A 23 16.03 15.04 0.85
N ASP A 24 16.79 15.24 1.92
CA ASP A 24 17.30 14.14 2.75
C ASP A 24 16.19 13.31 3.40
N HIS A 25 15.16 13.98 3.92
CA HIS A 25 14.02 13.31 4.50
C HIS A 25 13.25 12.50 3.45
N LEU A 26 13.02 13.09 2.27
CA LEU A 26 12.38 12.44 1.13
C LEU A 26 13.15 11.20 0.68
N LYS A 27 14.47 11.29 0.49
CA LYS A 27 15.33 10.14 0.17
C LYS A 27 15.23 9.03 1.21
N SER A 28 15.19 9.39 2.49
CA SER A 28 15.06 8.43 3.59
C SER A 28 13.71 7.70 3.58
N LEU A 29 12.62 8.42 3.28
CA LEU A 29 11.27 7.86 3.18
C LEU A 29 11.13 6.98 1.94
N ASP A 30 11.63 7.42 0.79
CA ASP A 30 11.62 6.65 -0.45
C ASP A 30 12.42 5.35 -0.27
N THR A 31 13.56 5.38 0.42
CA THR A 31 14.34 4.17 0.76
C THR A 31 13.58 3.22 1.68
N LYS A 32 12.90 3.74 2.72
CA LYS A 32 12.08 2.94 3.63
C LYS A 32 10.89 2.31 2.91
N ASN A 33 10.19 3.08 2.09
CA ASN A 33 9.07 2.61 1.28
C ASN A 33 9.53 1.56 0.27
N ARG A 34 10.66 1.76 -0.39
CA ARG A 34 11.26 0.77 -1.30
C ARG A 34 11.50 -0.57 -0.61
N ARG A 35 12.12 -0.55 0.59
CA ARG A 35 12.34 -1.77 1.39
C ARG A 35 11.02 -2.42 1.79
N LEU A 36 10.02 -1.63 2.18
CA LEU A 36 8.69 -2.14 2.53
C LEU A 36 8.03 -2.81 1.33
N MET A 37 8.01 -2.17 0.16
CA MET A 37 7.41 -2.73 -1.06
C MET A 37 8.09 -4.04 -1.47
N PHE A 38 9.41 -4.13 -1.37
CA PHE A 38 10.14 -5.37 -1.64
C PHE A 38 9.81 -6.48 -0.64
N ARG A 39 9.77 -6.16 0.66
CA ARG A 39 9.38 -7.13 1.70
C ARG A 39 7.96 -7.64 1.48
N MET A 40 7.02 -6.76 1.13
CA MET A 40 5.65 -7.14 0.81
C MET A 40 5.58 -8.04 -0.44
N PHE A 41 6.33 -7.71 -1.50
CA PHE A 41 6.45 -8.57 -2.68
C PHE A 41 6.89 -10.00 -2.31
N ILE A 42 7.96 -10.13 -1.52
CA ILE A 42 8.46 -11.45 -1.07
C ILE A 42 7.45 -12.14 -0.17
N PHE A 43 6.83 -11.43 0.76
CA PHE A 43 5.81 -11.96 1.67
C PHE A 43 4.63 -12.57 0.91
N TYR A 44 4.04 -11.84 -0.03
CA TYR A 44 2.93 -12.34 -0.83
C TYR A 44 3.32 -13.55 -1.71
N LEU A 45 4.56 -13.56 -2.21
CA LEU A 45 5.06 -14.69 -2.98
C LEU A 45 5.25 -15.95 -2.11
N ILE A 46 5.76 -15.79 -0.89
CA ILE A 46 5.87 -16.90 0.07
C ILE A 46 4.48 -17.46 0.40
N ILE A 47 3.50 -16.60 0.67
CA ILE A 47 2.13 -17.06 0.96
C ILE A 47 1.54 -17.80 -0.25
N ALA A 48 1.72 -17.28 -1.47
CA ALA A 48 1.27 -17.98 -2.67
C ALA A 48 1.88 -19.39 -2.77
N LEU A 49 3.17 -19.55 -2.48
CA LEU A 49 3.84 -20.85 -2.47
C LEU A 49 3.31 -21.77 -1.36
N VAL A 50 3.01 -21.24 -0.17
CA VAL A 50 2.38 -22.01 0.91
C VAL A 50 1.02 -22.55 0.45
N TYR A 51 0.19 -21.72 -0.18
CA TYR A 51 -1.11 -22.15 -0.70
C TYR A 51 -0.99 -23.17 -1.84
N ILE A 52 0.03 -23.07 -2.69
CA ILE A 52 0.35 -24.10 -3.69
C ILE A 52 0.71 -25.42 -3.00
N GLY A 53 1.55 -25.35 -1.95
CA GLY A 53 1.89 -26.52 -1.14
C GLY A 53 0.67 -27.17 -0.52
N LEU A 54 -0.20 -26.38 0.13
CA LEU A 54 -1.46 -26.87 0.70
C LEU A 54 -2.32 -27.55 -0.38
N MET A 55 -2.47 -26.95 -1.56
CA MET A 55 -3.23 -27.52 -2.67
C MET A 55 -2.67 -28.88 -3.17
N ILE A 56 -1.35 -29.09 -3.12
CA ILE A 56 -0.71 -30.32 -3.61
C ILE A 56 -0.71 -31.42 -2.53
N PHE A 57 -0.44 -31.04 -1.28
CA PHE A 57 -0.26 -31.99 -0.18
C PHE A 57 -1.54 -32.33 0.58
N ASP A 58 -2.67 -31.67 0.31
CA ASP A 58 -3.96 -31.99 0.91
C ASP A 58 -4.42 -33.39 0.45
N PRO A 59 -4.38 -34.42 1.34
CA PRO A 59 -4.58 -35.81 0.97
C PRO A 59 -6.07 -36.21 0.93
N GLY A 60 -7.00 -35.24 1.03
CA GLY A 60 -8.44 -35.49 1.06
C GLY A 60 -8.95 -36.18 -0.21
N PRO A 61 -9.40 -37.45 -0.14
CA PRO A 61 -9.94 -38.17 -1.30
C PRO A 61 -11.26 -37.58 -1.81
N ASP A 62 -11.91 -36.73 -0.99
CA ASP A 62 -13.17 -36.04 -1.29
C ASP A 62 -12.97 -34.57 -1.71
N LEU A 63 -11.79 -34.20 -2.22
CA LEU A 63 -11.53 -32.86 -2.75
C LEU A 63 -12.38 -32.60 -4.00
N VAL A 64 -13.63 -32.18 -3.76
CA VAL A 64 -14.53 -31.57 -4.72
C VAL A 64 -13.76 -30.51 -5.49
N SER A 65 -13.98 -30.44 -6.79
CA SER A 65 -13.41 -29.42 -7.71
C SER A 65 -13.49 -28.00 -7.15
N GLU A 66 -14.50 -27.72 -6.33
CA GLU A 66 -14.74 -26.45 -5.61
C GLU A 66 -13.56 -26.04 -4.70
N ASN A 67 -12.99 -26.95 -3.91
CA ASN A 67 -11.87 -26.62 -3.01
C ASN A 67 -10.62 -26.21 -3.80
N ARG A 68 -10.38 -26.86 -4.95
CA ARG A 68 -9.25 -26.51 -5.83
C ARG A 68 -9.43 -25.12 -6.45
N ILE A 69 -10.66 -24.74 -6.80
CA ILE A 69 -10.97 -23.41 -7.33
C ILE A 69 -10.73 -22.34 -6.26
N ILE A 70 -11.08 -22.61 -5.00
CA ILE A 70 -10.83 -21.71 -3.87
C ILE A 70 -9.32 -21.49 -3.68
N TYR A 71 -8.52 -22.57 -3.60
CA TYR A 71 -7.06 -22.45 -3.47
C TYR A 71 -6.45 -21.68 -4.64
N LEU A 72 -6.86 -21.99 -5.87
CA LEU A 72 -6.39 -21.29 -7.07
C LEU A 72 -6.73 -19.79 -7.03
N SER A 73 -7.91 -19.44 -6.53
CA SER A 73 -8.36 -18.05 -6.39
C SER A 73 -7.50 -17.28 -5.39
N TYR A 74 -7.18 -17.88 -4.24
CA TYR A 74 -6.25 -17.28 -3.27
C TYR A 74 -4.85 -17.10 -3.85
N ILE A 75 -4.31 -18.13 -4.52
CA ILE A 75 -3.00 -18.05 -5.18
C ILE A 75 -2.97 -16.89 -6.19
N LEU A 76 -4.02 -16.75 -7.01
CA LEU A 76 -4.12 -15.68 -7.99
C LEU A 76 -4.16 -14.29 -7.34
N ILE A 77 -4.90 -14.11 -6.25
CA ILE A 77 -4.91 -12.85 -5.48
C ILE A 77 -3.52 -12.53 -4.94
N PHE A 78 -2.81 -13.50 -4.37
CA PHE A 78 -1.47 -13.28 -3.84
C PHE A 78 -0.46 -12.97 -4.94
N ILE A 79 -0.55 -13.62 -6.10
CA ILE A 79 0.28 -13.32 -7.27
C ILE A 79 0.00 -11.90 -7.78
N VAL A 80 -1.27 -11.53 -7.97
CA VAL A 80 -1.65 -10.18 -8.44
C VAL A 80 -1.18 -9.12 -7.45
N SER A 81 -1.32 -9.37 -6.14
CA SER A 81 -0.82 -8.50 -5.08
C SER A 81 0.72 -8.38 -5.13
N ALA A 82 1.43 -9.50 -5.29
CA ALA A 82 2.89 -9.50 -5.43
C ALA A 82 3.33 -8.68 -6.65
N LEU A 83 2.68 -8.86 -7.80
CA LEU A 83 2.97 -8.10 -9.02
C LEU A 83 2.71 -6.60 -8.83
N PHE A 84 1.66 -6.22 -8.10
CA PHE A 84 1.40 -4.83 -7.73
C PHE A 84 2.54 -4.23 -6.89
N PHE A 85 3.01 -4.95 -5.87
CA PHE A 85 4.15 -4.50 -5.06
C PHE A 85 5.45 -4.43 -5.87
N ARG A 86 5.68 -5.38 -6.79
CA ARG A 86 6.82 -5.37 -7.73
C ARG A 86 6.77 -4.18 -8.67
N TYR A 87 5.61 -3.85 -9.22
CA TYR A 87 5.40 -2.69 -10.08
C TYR A 87 5.73 -1.40 -9.33
N HIS A 88 5.18 -1.23 -8.12
CA HIS A 88 5.44 -0.05 -7.29
C HIS A 88 6.88 0.04 -6.78
N TYR A 89 7.52 -1.09 -6.48
CA TYR A 89 8.94 -1.16 -6.18
C TYR A 89 9.80 -0.62 -7.34
N ARG A 90 9.57 -1.12 -8.57
CA ARG A 90 10.30 -0.67 -9.76
C ARG A 90 10.10 0.83 -10.04
N LYS A 91 8.88 1.32 -9.86
CA LYS A 91 8.57 2.75 -10.02
C LYS A 91 9.28 3.63 -8.98
N THR A 92 9.44 3.14 -7.75
CA THR A 92 10.15 3.86 -6.68
C THR A 92 11.68 3.74 -6.82
N TYR A 93 12.17 2.72 -7.53
CA TYR A 93 13.60 2.54 -7.80
C TYR A 93 14.13 3.53 -8.85
N ARG A 94 13.33 3.87 -9.86
CA ARG A 94 13.73 4.75 -10.99
C ARG A 94 13.56 6.24 -10.71
N VAL A 95 13.75 6.68 -9.47
CA VAL A 95 13.63 8.10 -9.13
C VAL A 95 14.93 8.80 -9.50
N ASP A 96 14.85 9.65 -10.51
CA ASP A 96 15.95 10.52 -10.89
C ASP A 96 15.95 11.78 -10.02
N TYR A 97 16.95 11.91 -9.14
CA TYR A 97 17.17 13.10 -8.31
C TYR A 97 18.09 14.12 -8.99
N THR A 98 18.53 13.85 -10.23
CA THR A 98 19.34 14.78 -11.03
C THR A 98 18.49 15.63 -11.97
N ALA A 99 17.20 15.31 -12.08
CA ALA A 99 16.22 16.13 -12.79
C ALA A 99 16.08 17.54 -12.18
N PRO A 100 15.55 18.53 -12.94
CA PRO A 100 15.26 19.86 -12.41
C PRO A 100 14.45 19.78 -11.10
N VAL A 101 14.85 20.59 -10.11
CA VAL A 101 14.33 20.52 -8.73
C VAL A 101 12.80 20.57 -8.71
N LEU A 102 12.19 21.45 -9.50
CA LEU A 102 10.73 21.57 -9.59
C LEU A 102 10.07 20.24 -10.04
N LYS A 103 10.55 19.64 -11.13
CA LYS A 103 10.02 18.35 -11.65
C LYS A 103 10.22 17.21 -10.64
N MET A 104 11.35 17.19 -9.95
CA MET A 104 11.64 16.20 -8.91
C MET A 104 10.66 16.32 -7.73
N LEU A 105 10.41 17.54 -7.25
CA LEU A 105 9.51 17.81 -6.13
C LEU A 105 8.05 17.52 -6.51
N GLU A 106 7.61 17.88 -7.71
CA GLU A 106 6.28 17.55 -8.21
C GLU A 106 6.06 16.04 -8.27
N ALA A 107 7.02 15.29 -8.83
CA ALA A 107 6.97 13.84 -8.87
C ALA A 107 6.94 13.23 -7.46
N ALA A 108 7.69 13.79 -6.52
CA ALA A 108 7.70 13.36 -5.12
C ALA A 108 6.35 13.60 -4.43
N ARG A 109 5.78 14.80 -4.57
CA ARG A 109 4.45 15.17 -4.04
C ARG A 109 3.41 14.17 -4.53
N ASP A 110 3.45 13.88 -5.82
CA ASP A 110 2.55 12.95 -6.46
C ASP A 110 2.67 11.51 -5.94
N ARG A 111 3.89 11.02 -5.71
CA ARG A 111 4.09 9.65 -5.17
C ARG A 111 3.55 9.50 -3.75
N HIS A 112 3.68 10.53 -2.92
CA HIS A 112 3.30 10.54 -1.50
C HIS A 112 1.86 10.99 -1.24
N ARG A 113 1.15 11.46 -2.28
CA ARG A 113 -0.30 11.75 -2.20
C ARG A 113 -1.06 10.49 -1.79
N PHE A 114 -2.01 10.66 -0.87
CA PHE A 114 -2.89 9.58 -0.46
C PHE A 114 -3.67 9.04 -1.67
N MET A 115 -3.73 7.72 -1.81
CA MET A 115 -4.70 7.02 -2.65
C MET A 115 -5.00 7.69 -4.01
N LYS A 116 -4.04 7.63 -4.94
CA LYS A 116 -4.30 8.02 -6.35
C LYS A 116 -5.46 7.19 -6.92
N PRO A 117 -6.30 7.73 -7.83
CA PRO A 117 -7.47 7.03 -8.36
C PRO A 117 -7.17 5.62 -8.85
N GLY A 118 -6.11 5.43 -9.63
CA GLY A 118 -5.72 4.09 -10.11
C GLY A 118 -5.32 3.10 -9.00
N LYS A 119 -4.74 3.59 -7.89
CA LYS A 119 -4.46 2.75 -6.71
C LYS A 119 -5.75 2.41 -5.96
N VAL A 120 -6.70 3.34 -5.89
CA VAL A 120 -8.01 3.12 -5.26
C VAL A 120 -8.77 2.03 -6.00
N TRP A 121 -8.86 2.12 -7.33
CA TRP A 121 -9.52 1.12 -8.15
C TRP A 121 -8.90 -0.27 -8.01
N PHE A 122 -7.56 -0.37 -7.98
CA PHE A 122 -6.89 -1.64 -7.76
C PHE A 122 -7.15 -2.21 -6.37
N VAL A 123 -7.09 -1.38 -5.32
CA VAL A 123 -7.41 -1.82 -3.95
C VAL A 123 -8.87 -2.25 -3.84
N LEU A 124 -9.80 -1.49 -4.44
CA LEU A 124 -11.22 -1.82 -4.46
C LEU A 124 -11.47 -3.17 -5.16
N PHE A 125 -10.83 -3.39 -6.31
CA PHE A 125 -10.87 -4.69 -7.01
C PHE A 125 -10.40 -5.84 -6.11
N LEU A 126 -9.27 -5.68 -5.42
CA LEU A 126 -8.78 -6.71 -4.50
C LEU A 126 -9.72 -6.94 -3.32
N VAL A 127 -10.31 -5.88 -2.77
CA VAL A 127 -11.25 -5.98 -1.64
C VAL A 127 -12.51 -6.73 -2.06
N ILE A 128 -13.05 -6.46 -3.23
CA ILE A 128 -14.24 -7.17 -3.75
C ILE A 128 -13.88 -8.63 -4.04
N ALA A 129 -12.74 -8.89 -4.67
CA ALA A 129 -12.30 -10.25 -4.97
C ALA A 129 -12.10 -11.09 -3.69
N CYS A 130 -11.46 -10.51 -2.66
CA CYS A 130 -11.30 -11.15 -1.36
C CYS A 130 -12.66 -11.39 -0.68
N ASP A 131 -13.58 -10.43 -0.73
CA ASP A 131 -14.90 -10.54 -0.11
C ASP A 131 -15.71 -11.73 -0.67
N VAL A 132 -15.73 -11.86 -1.99
CA VAL A 132 -16.42 -12.98 -2.67
C VAL A 132 -15.84 -14.32 -2.23
N ILE A 133 -14.51 -14.46 -2.23
CA ILE A 133 -13.85 -15.72 -1.86
C ILE A 133 -14.03 -16.04 -0.38
N VAL A 134 -13.84 -15.06 0.51
CA VAL A 134 -14.02 -15.26 1.96
C VAL A 134 -15.47 -15.64 2.27
N THR A 135 -16.42 -14.97 1.63
CA THR A 135 -17.84 -15.29 1.82
C THR A 135 -18.16 -16.71 1.34
N TRP A 136 -17.67 -17.12 0.17
CA TRP A 136 -17.87 -18.48 -0.33
C TRP A 136 -17.30 -19.51 0.66
N VAL A 137 -16.04 -19.35 1.07
CA VAL A 137 -15.37 -20.27 1.99
C VAL A 137 -16.08 -20.36 3.35
N MET A 138 -16.54 -19.23 3.88
CA MET A 138 -17.15 -19.19 5.21
C MET A 138 -18.60 -19.70 5.22
N LEU A 139 -19.31 -19.66 4.09
CA LEU A 139 -20.68 -20.17 4.00
C LEU A 139 -20.75 -21.69 4.17
N ASP A 140 -19.75 -22.42 3.66
CA ASP A 140 -19.63 -23.88 3.78
C ASP A 140 -18.98 -24.32 5.10
N SER A 141 -18.56 -23.35 5.94
CA SER A 141 -17.90 -23.65 7.20
C SER A 141 -18.85 -24.23 8.24
N SER A 142 -18.40 -25.28 8.93
CA SER A 142 -19.09 -25.92 10.06
C SER A 142 -19.24 -25.00 11.30
N TRP A 143 -18.60 -23.84 11.31
CA TRP A 143 -18.69 -22.88 12.41
C TRP A 143 -20.09 -22.30 12.62
N PHE A 144 -20.94 -22.38 11.59
CA PHE A 144 -22.29 -21.80 11.60
C PHE A 144 -23.41 -22.85 11.52
N ILE A 145 -23.17 -24.07 12.04
CA ILE A 145 -24.20 -25.11 12.09
C ILE A 145 -25.44 -24.58 12.85
N GLY A 146 -26.63 -24.74 12.25
CA GLY A 146 -27.90 -24.31 12.85
C GLY A 146 -28.27 -22.83 12.66
N TRP A 147 -27.40 -22.02 12.05
CA TRP A 147 -27.70 -20.61 11.78
C TRP A 147 -28.44 -20.46 10.44
N SER A 148 -29.37 -19.51 10.37
CA SER A 148 -30.03 -19.16 9.10
C SER A 148 -29.03 -18.56 8.11
N LEU A 149 -29.23 -18.81 6.80
CA LEU A 149 -28.33 -18.33 5.75
C LEU A 149 -28.09 -16.81 5.83
N LEU A 150 -29.15 -16.03 6.09
CA LEU A 150 -29.06 -14.58 6.26
C LEU A 150 -28.17 -14.18 7.43
N LEU A 151 -28.30 -14.85 8.57
CA LEU A 151 -27.47 -14.55 9.74
C LEU A 151 -25.99 -14.85 9.47
N LYS A 152 -25.69 -15.96 8.78
CA LYS A 152 -24.31 -16.28 8.36
C LYS A 152 -23.71 -15.16 7.51
N ILE A 153 -24.41 -14.76 6.45
CA ILE A 153 -23.94 -13.70 5.54
C ILE A 153 -23.73 -12.40 6.31
N VAL A 154 -24.69 -11.99 7.15
CA VAL A 154 -24.58 -10.75 7.92
C VAL A 154 -23.37 -10.76 8.85
N VAL A 155 -23.13 -11.87 9.56
CA VAL A 155 -21.99 -11.97 10.48
C VAL A 155 -20.65 -11.98 9.74
N ILE A 156 -20.55 -12.73 8.64
CA ILE A 156 -19.36 -12.76 7.78
C ILE A 156 -19.07 -11.35 7.25
N GLN A 157 -20.07 -10.69 6.65
CA GLN A 157 -19.93 -9.36 6.07
C GLN A 157 -19.59 -8.30 7.12
N LEU A 158 -20.27 -8.31 8.27
CA LEU A 158 -20.00 -7.37 9.36
C LEU A 158 -18.55 -7.54 9.88
N SER A 159 -18.10 -8.78 10.05
CA SER A 159 -16.73 -9.08 10.48
C SER A 159 -15.69 -8.63 9.45
N TYR A 160 -15.96 -8.88 8.16
CA TYR A 160 -15.11 -8.46 7.05
C TYR A 160 -14.99 -6.93 6.98
N PHE A 161 -16.11 -6.21 6.99
CA PHE A 161 -16.12 -4.75 7.00
C PHE A 161 -15.43 -4.15 8.23
N ALA A 162 -15.56 -4.78 9.41
CA ALA A 162 -14.87 -4.33 10.61
C ALA A 162 -13.34 -4.42 10.47
N ILE A 163 -12.83 -5.54 9.95
CA ILE A 163 -11.39 -5.75 9.70
C ILE A 163 -10.88 -4.77 8.63
N MET A 164 -11.66 -4.58 7.56
CA MET A 164 -11.34 -3.64 6.49
C MET A 164 -11.30 -2.19 6.97
N ALA A 165 -12.28 -1.77 7.78
CA ALA A 165 -12.33 -0.44 8.37
C ALA A 165 -11.12 -0.19 9.28
N LEU A 166 -10.76 -1.17 10.12
CA LEU A 166 -9.59 -1.07 10.99
C LEU A 166 -8.29 -0.96 10.18
N SER A 167 -8.15 -1.76 9.13
CA SER A 167 -6.99 -1.75 8.24
C SER A 167 -6.85 -0.40 7.50
N LEU A 168 -7.96 0.14 7.01
CA LEU A 168 -8.00 1.46 6.37
C LEU A 168 -7.64 2.57 7.37
N LEU A 169 -8.16 2.49 8.60
CA LEU A 169 -7.87 3.46 9.66
C LEU A 169 -6.39 3.47 10.01
N VAL A 170 -5.76 2.30 10.19
CA VAL A 170 -4.31 2.19 10.43
C VAL A 170 -3.51 2.77 9.25
N GLY A 171 -3.89 2.42 8.01
CA GLY A 171 -3.25 2.96 6.80
C GLY A 171 -3.36 4.49 6.73
N PHE A 172 -4.52 5.03 7.05
CA PHE A 172 -4.78 6.47 7.12
C PHE A 172 -3.96 7.16 8.21
N LEU A 173 -3.88 6.59 9.41
CA LEU A 173 -3.07 7.13 10.51
C LEU A 173 -1.58 7.19 10.15
N ILE A 174 -1.06 6.13 9.53
CA ILE A 174 0.33 6.07 9.06
C ILE A 174 0.57 7.18 8.02
N TRP A 175 -0.32 7.32 7.04
CA TRP A 175 -0.23 8.37 6.03
C TRP A 175 -0.29 9.77 6.65
N ARG A 176 -1.22 10.00 7.57
CA ARG A 176 -1.41 11.29 8.26
C ARG A 176 -0.17 11.70 9.04
N ARG A 177 0.50 10.76 9.69
CA ARG A 177 1.72 11.05 10.48
C ARG A 177 2.98 11.20 9.63
N LYS A 178 3.13 10.43 8.56
CA LYS A 178 4.40 10.39 7.78
C LYS A 178 4.35 11.19 6.49
N SER A 179 3.36 10.94 5.64
CA SER A 179 3.34 11.46 4.27
C SER A 179 2.63 12.81 4.16
N ARG A 180 1.60 13.06 4.97
CA ARG A 180 0.88 14.35 4.97
C ARG A 180 1.77 15.58 5.22
N PRO A 181 2.62 15.64 6.28
CA PRO A 181 3.47 16.80 6.50
C PRO A 181 4.48 17.00 5.35
N LEU A 182 5.02 15.91 4.81
CA LEU A 182 5.91 15.96 3.66
C LEU A 182 5.22 16.55 2.42
N VAL A 183 4.02 16.06 2.09
CA VAL A 183 3.26 16.56 0.93
C VAL A 183 2.97 18.05 1.06
N ARG A 184 2.62 18.53 2.26
CA ARG A 184 2.40 19.97 2.50
C ARG A 184 3.66 20.80 2.27
N ASN A 185 4.79 20.37 2.83
CA ASN A 185 6.07 21.07 2.65
C ASN A 185 6.51 21.07 1.19
N LEU A 186 6.35 19.94 0.48
CA LEU A 186 6.64 19.86 -0.95
C LEU A 186 5.76 20.82 -1.76
N THR A 187 4.45 20.86 -1.50
CA THR A 187 3.54 21.78 -2.21
C THR A 187 3.96 23.24 -2.01
N ARG A 188 4.30 23.63 -0.77
CA ARG A 188 4.74 24.99 -0.48
C ARG A 188 6.01 25.38 -1.22
N ILE A 189 7.03 24.52 -1.20
CA ILE A 189 8.31 24.78 -1.89
C ILE A 189 8.11 24.87 -3.41
N ILE A 190 7.25 24.02 -3.98
CA ILE A 190 6.91 24.06 -5.40
C ILE A 190 6.24 25.41 -5.76
N GLU A 191 5.35 25.92 -4.91
CA GLU A 191 4.68 27.21 -5.11
C GLU A 191 5.66 28.38 -5.00
N GLU A 192 6.59 28.35 -4.04
CA GLU A 192 7.66 29.35 -3.88
C GLU A 192 8.55 29.40 -5.13
N LEU A 193 9.05 28.24 -5.58
CA LEU A 193 9.89 28.15 -6.80
C LEU A 193 9.17 28.64 -8.05
N ARG A 194 7.88 28.28 -8.22
CA ARG A 194 7.10 28.73 -9.37
C ARG A 194 6.88 30.24 -9.35
N ARG A 195 6.68 30.84 -8.16
CA ARG A 195 6.53 32.29 -8.02
C ARG A 195 7.82 33.01 -8.45
N ASP A 196 8.98 32.52 -8.02
CA ASP A 196 10.28 33.11 -8.37
C ASP A 196 10.55 33.04 -9.87
N GLU A 197 10.25 31.91 -10.53
CA GLU A 197 10.33 31.76 -11.99
C GLU A 197 9.45 32.79 -12.71
N THR A 198 8.19 32.97 -12.26
CA THR A 198 7.27 33.96 -12.88
C THR A 198 7.63 35.41 -12.58
N GLY A 199 8.23 35.70 -11.42
CA GLY A 199 8.70 37.03 -11.06
C GLY A 199 9.91 37.47 -11.88
N SER A 200 10.83 36.52 -12.17
CA SER A 200 12.01 36.79 -13.01
C SER A 200 11.71 37.01 -14.50
N LEU A 201 10.54 36.61 -14.98
CA LEU A 201 10.11 36.78 -16.38
C LEU A 201 9.28 38.07 -16.59
N GLY A 202 8.87 38.73 -15.50
CA GLY A 202 8.05 39.95 -15.53
C GLY A 202 8.80 41.24 -15.19
N SER A 203 10.10 41.16 -14.88
CA SER A 203 11.01 42.29 -14.63
C SER A 203 12.01 42.43 -15.76
#